data_AF-S6H6B0-F1
#
_entry.id   AF-S6H6B0-F1
#
_cell.length_a   1.000
_cell.length_b   1.000
_cell.length_c   1.000
_cell.angle_alpha   90.00
_cell.angle_beta   90.00
_cell.angle_gamma   90.00
#
_symmetry.space_group_name_H-M   'P 1'
#
loop_
_entity.id
_entity.type
_entity.pdbx_description
1 polymer ?
#
loop_
_entity_poly.entity_id
_entity_poly.type
_entity_poly.pdbx_seq_one_letter_code
_entity_poly.pdbx_strand_id
1 'polypeptide(L)' 'MINVTPEISSIPFIANQALSQEQALIHASDLLRCAMAAAYECGDSLSGAKRDLAFSVVHLVEMANVMVERSLR' A
#
# COMPACT_ATOMS: atom_id res chain seq x y z
N MET A 1 -14.69 28.62 25.53
CA MET A 1 -14.11 28.35 24.20
C MET A 1 -13.10 27.23 24.36
N ILE A 2 -13.48 26.00 23.98
CA ILE A 2 -12.60 24.83 24.09
C ILE A 2 -11.62 24.91 22.92
N ASN A 3 -10.34 25.08 23.21
CA ASN A 3 -9.29 25.08 22.19
C ASN A 3 -9.06 23.63 21.76
N VAL A 4 -9.67 23.21 20.65
CA VAL A 4 -9.39 21.92 20.02
C VAL A 4 -8.06 22.05 19.31
N THR A 5 -6.98 21.60 19.96
CA THR A 5 -5.72 21.31 19.26
C THR A 5 -6.01 20.19 18.25
N PRO A 6 -5.67 20.34 16.96
CA PRO A 6 -5.88 19.26 16.01
C PRO A 6 -4.96 18.11 16.41
N GLU A 7 -5.52 16.92 16.58
CA GLU A 7 -4.77 15.68 16.77
C GLU A 7 -3.84 15.46 15.57
N ILE A 8 -2.55 15.81 15.69
CA ILE A 8 -1.52 15.46 14.71
C ILE A 8 -1.11 13.99 14.92
N SER A 9 -2.08 13.07 14.90
CA SER A 9 -1.83 11.64 15.15
C SER A 9 -2.70 10.75 14.28
N SER A 10 -2.57 10.87 12.95
CA SER A 10 -3.23 9.94 12.02
C SER A 10 -2.48 9.71 10.70
N ILE A 11 -1.18 10.02 10.60
CA ILE A 11 -0.38 9.69 9.41
C ILE A 11 0.58 8.54 9.77
N PRO A 12 0.21 7.26 9.55
CA PRO A 12 1.03 6.12 9.96
C PRO A 12 2.36 6.02 9.21
N PHE A 13 2.47 6.63 8.02
CA PHE A 13 3.70 6.72 7.25
C PHE A 13 3.80 8.08 6.56
N ILE A 14 4.75 8.92 6.98
CA ILE A 14 5.09 10.16 6.27
C ILE A 14 6.18 9.80 5.26
N ALA A 15 5.92 9.99 3.97
CA ALA A 15 6.94 9.86 2.94
C ALA A 15 8.08 10.85 3.24
N ASN A 16 9.33 10.37 3.18
CA ASN A 16 10.48 11.24 3.41
C ASN A 16 10.45 12.40 2.41
N GLN A 17 10.27 13.62 2.91
CA GLN A 17 10.13 14.84 2.10
C GLN A 17 11.40 15.19 1.31
N ALA A 18 12.53 14.57 1.64
CA ALA A 18 13.77 14.70 0.87
C ALA A 18 13.78 13.85 -0.41
N LEU A 19 12.82 12.93 -0.59
CA LEU A 19 12.71 12.13 -1.80
C LEU A 19 12.09 12.95 -2.93
N SER A 20 12.61 12.77 -4.15
CA SER A 20 11.90 13.23 -5.33
C SER A 20 10.57 12.48 -5.48
N GLN A 21 9.63 13.06 -6.24
CA GLN A 21 8.37 12.39 -6.56
C GLN A 21 8.60 11.03 -7.23
N GLU A 22 9.59 10.93 -8.12
CA GLU A 22 10.00 9.69 -8.77
C GLU A 22 10.50 8.66 -7.74
N GLN A 23 11.39 9.05 -6.83
CA GLN A 23 11.90 8.16 -5.78
C GLN A 23 10.77 7.69 -4.84
N ALA A 24 9.83 8.58 -4.49
CA ALA A 24 8.67 8.23 -3.70
C ALA A 24 7.76 7.20 -4.42
N LEU A 25 7.55 7.36 -5.73
CA LEU A 25 6.76 6.43 -6.54
C LEU A 25 7.47 5.07 -6.73
N ILE A 26 8.80 5.05 -6.87
CA ILE A 26 9.60 3.81 -6.87
C ILE A 26 9.42 3.07 -5.55
N HIS A 27 9.57 3.75 -4.42
CA HIS A 27 9.35 3.15 -3.10
C HIS A 27 7.92 2.67 -2.89
N ALA A 28 6.92 3.40 -3.41
CA ALA A 28 5.54 2.96 -3.37
C ALA A 28 5.34 1.67 -4.18
N SER A 29 5.94 1.55 -5.37
CA SER A 29 5.90 0.32 -6.17
C SER A 29 6.52 -0.87 -5.45
N ASP A 30 7.69 -0.68 -4.82
CA ASP A 30 8.34 -1.72 -4.03
C ASP A 30 7.48 -2.15 -2.83
N LEU A 31 6.85 -1.20 -2.14
CA LEU A 31 5.95 -1.49 -1.03
C LEU A 31 4.72 -2.28 -1.49
N LEU A 32 4.13 -1.92 -2.63
CA LEU A 32 3.01 -2.66 -3.21
C LEU A 32 3.42 -4.09 -3.59
N ARG A 33 4.62 -4.29 -4.14
CA ARG A 33 5.15 -5.63 -4.42
C ARG A 33 5.30 -6.47 -3.14
N CYS A 34 5.79 -5.87 -2.05
CA CYS A 34 5.86 -6.52 -0.74
C CYS A 34 4.47 -6.87 -0.19
N ALA A 35 3.51 -5.95 -0.28
CA ALA A 35 2.14 -6.19 0.18
C ALA A 35 1.46 -7.33 -0.59
N MET A 36 1.67 -7.38 -1.91
CA MET A 36 1.20 -8.47 -2.76
C MET A 36 1.80 -9.81 -2.32
N ALA A 37 3.12 -9.89 -2.11
CA ALA A 37 3.78 -11.11 -1.66
C ALA A 37 3.22 -11.60 -0.31
N ALA A 38 3.03 -10.70 0.66
CA ALA A 38 2.43 -11.03 1.94
C ALA A 38 0.97 -11.52 1.82
N ALA A 39 0.17 -10.92 0.94
CA ALA A 39 -1.20 -11.35 0.68
C ALA A 39 -1.24 -12.73 0.00
N TYR A 40 -0.34 -13.00 -0.94
CA TYR A 40 -0.16 -14.31 -1.56
C TYR A 40 0.20 -15.38 -0.52
N GLU A 41 1.20 -15.13 0.32
CA GLU A 41 1.64 -16.06 1.37
C GLU A 41 0.52 -16.33 2.38
N CYS A 42 -0.24 -15.30 2.77
CA CYS A 42 -1.43 -15.47 3.60
C CYS A 42 -2.48 -16.34 2.91
N GLY A 43 -2.75 -16.11 1.62
CA GLY A 43 -3.68 -16.89 0.82
C GLY A 43 -3.31 -18.36 0.67
N ASP A 44 -2.01 -18.68 0.63
CA ASP A 44 -1.51 -20.06 0.48
C ASP A 44 -1.81 -20.92 1.72
N SER A 45 -1.83 -20.31 2.90
CA SER A 45 -2.19 -20.97 4.17
C SER A 45 -3.71 -21.02 4.44
N LEU A 46 -4.53 -20.41 3.58
CA LEU A 46 -5.98 -20.27 3.75
C LEU A 46 -6.76 -21.15 2.76
N SER A 47 -8.05 -21.35 3.03
CA SER A 47 -8.97 -22.07 2.14
C SER A 47 -10.37 -21.43 2.11
N GLY A 48 -11.15 -21.76 1.09
CA GLY A 48 -12.50 -21.22 0.87
C GLY A 48 -12.52 -19.69 0.76
N ALA A 49 -13.58 -19.07 1.28
CA ALA A 49 -13.81 -17.63 1.16
C ALA A 49 -12.67 -16.74 1.71
N LYS A 50 -11.89 -17.23 2.69
CA LYS A 50 -10.74 -16.47 3.23
C LYS A 50 -9.58 -16.42 2.24
N ARG A 51 -9.35 -17.52 1.50
CA ARG A 51 -8.38 -17.56 0.42
C ARG A 51 -8.82 -16.65 -0.73
N ASP A 52 -10.10 -16.70 -1.11
CA ASP A 52 -10.65 -15.82 -2.15
C ASP A 52 -10.49 -14.34 -1.79
N LEU A 53 -10.69 -13.98 -0.52
CA LEU A 53 -10.44 -12.63 -0.03
C LEU A 53 -8.96 -12.24 -0.13
N ALA A 54 -8.03 -13.10 0.28
CA ALA A 54 -6.59 -12.83 0.19
C ALA A 54 -6.15 -12.61 -1.27
N PHE A 55 -6.64 -13.42 -2.21
CA PHE A 55 -6.37 -13.24 -3.64
C PHE A 55 -7.07 -12.00 -4.22
N SER A 56 -8.22 -11.60 -3.68
CA SER A 56 -8.84 -10.32 -4.06
C SER A 56 -7.95 -9.14 -3.66
N VAL A 57 -7.30 -9.20 -2.49
CA VAL A 57 -6.32 -8.17 -2.06
C VAL A 57 -5.13 -8.12 -3.00
N VAL A 58 -4.57 -9.28 -3.38
CA VAL A 58 -3.50 -9.37 -4.39
C VAL A 58 -3.89 -8.60 -5.66
N HIS A 59 -5.08 -8.86 -6.21
CA HIS A 59 -5.55 -8.20 -7.42
C HIS A 59 -5.69 -6.68 -7.25
N LEU A 60 -6.21 -6.22 -6.11
CA LEU A 60 -6.31 -4.79 -5.80
C LEU A 60 -4.93 -4.12 -5.74
N VAL A 61 -3.95 -4.79 -5.12
CA VAL A 61 -2.58 -4.29 -5.00
C VAL A 61 -1.88 -4.24 -6.37
N GLU A 62 -2.09 -5.24 -7.22
CA GLU A 62 -1.56 -5.26 -8.58
C GLU A 62 -2.10 -4.09 -9.41
N MET A 63 -3.42 -3.83 -9.36
CA MET A 63 -4.03 -2.67 -10.03
C MET A 63 -3.45 -1.34 -9.51
N ALA A 64 -3.27 -1.21 -8.20
CA ALA A 64 -2.65 -0.02 -7.62
C ALA A 64 -1.21 0.17 -8.11
N ASN A 65 -0.43 -0.91 -8.21
CA ASN A 65 0.94 -0.84 -8.70
C ASN A 65 1.00 -0.40 -10.17
N VAL A 66 0.08 -0.86 -11.01
CA VAL A 66 -0.04 -0.40 -12.41
C VAL A 66 -0.29 1.11 -12.48
N MET A 67 -1.10 1.68 -11.59
CA MET A 67 -1.34 3.13 -11.52
C MET A 67 -0.08 3.91 -11.09
N VAL A 68 0.70 3.36 -10.15
CA VAL A 68 1.98 3.94 -9.70
C VAL A 68 3.01 3.90 -10.83
N GLU A 69 3.20 2.75 -11.47
CA GLU A 69 4.13 2.58 -12.59
C GLU A 69 3.76 3.47 -13.79
N ARG A 70 2.47 3.69 -14.03
CA ARG A 70 2.01 4.67 -15.03
C ARG A 70 2.42 6.09 -14.68
N SER A 71 2.44 6.45 -13.40
CA SER A 71 2.79 7.80 -12.94
C SER A 71 4.30 8.08 -12.97
N LEU A 72 5.12 7.04 -13.15
CA LEU A 72 6.58 7.13 -13.35
C LEU A 72 6.99 7.37 -14.81
N ARG A 73 6.05 7.29 -15.77
CA ARG A 73 6.31 7.46 -17.21
C ARG A 73 6.06 8.89 -17.70
#